data_AF-A0A1M3NHS7-F1
#
_entry.id   AF-A0A1M3NHS7-F1
#
_cell.length_a   1.000
_cell.length_b   1.000
_cell.length_c   1.000
_cell.angle_alpha   90.00
_cell.angle_beta   90.00
_cell.angle_gamma   90.00
#
_symmetry.space_group_name_H-M   'P 1'
#
loop_
_entity.id
_entity.type
_entity.pdbx_description
1 polymer ?
#
loop_
_entity_poly.entity_id
_entity_poly.type
_entity_poly.pdbx_seq_one_letter_code
_entity_poly.pdbx_strand_id
1 'polypeptide(L)'
;MTMVDQSTIDTVVEVAKVAGNSLVLAKLLDVAKSGIGAVARPWMIKRDARAHAEADVEVGIIREASRLEAEESRRKALPPAPELQAPRSSELTRPADTGLVIDVDWEDLPPLAKRTEQRLTYQEEKRQLNVESVIREAAEELQGATEISDEPVDDDWTARFFGSVQDVSNGRMRKLWAKILAGEVVKPGSFSPRTLEILRNIDPKDADLFTRAARLATRNGAILSIGEGKDFQDIQLAMTLTEAGLFNTRFAMSYGLRSTNDDRFHSHINFRDVALRIAGENPKGTVAIEAVALTRVGRELASVVATESCRQHLRDVADYVQTYGHTVTAHRIVRMTDEHTADYDETPIDF
;
A
#
# COMPACT_ATOMS: atom_id res chain seq x y z
N MET A 1 25.15 -25.80 -23.23
CA MET A 1 24.35 -25.26 -24.34
C MET A 1 23.38 -26.34 -24.76
N THR A 2 22.29 -26.49 -24.00
CA THR A 2 21.18 -27.40 -24.29
C THR A 2 20.04 -26.50 -24.76
N MET A 3 19.79 -26.51 -26.06
CA MET A 3 18.67 -25.79 -26.65
C MET A 3 17.38 -26.37 -26.10
N VAL A 4 16.63 -25.54 -25.37
CA VAL A 4 15.25 -25.84 -25.02
C VAL A 4 14.44 -25.81 -26.33
N ASP A 5 13.69 -26.87 -26.57
CA ASP A 5 12.93 -27.09 -27.80
C ASP A 5 11.85 -26.00 -27.97
N GLN A 6 11.87 -25.33 -29.12
CA GLN A 6 10.96 -24.25 -29.50
C GLN A 6 9.49 -24.71 -29.43
N SER A 7 9.22 -26.01 -29.64
CA SER A 7 7.87 -26.59 -29.56
C SER A 7 7.27 -26.55 -28.15
N THR A 8 8.12 -26.62 -27.13
CA THR A 8 7.69 -26.55 -25.71
C THR A 8 7.38 -25.12 -25.30
N ILE A 9 8.07 -24.13 -25.90
CA ILE A 9 7.76 -22.70 -25.75
C ILE A 9 6.40 -22.40 -26.38
N ASP A 10 6.15 -22.90 -27.59
CA ASP A 10 4.88 -22.66 -28.29
C ASP A 10 3.68 -23.29 -27.59
N THR A 11 3.85 -24.49 -27.00
CA THR A 11 2.77 -25.19 -26.28
C THR A 11 2.38 -24.48 -24.97
N VAL A 12 3.34 -23.90 -24.24
CA VAL A 12 3.06 -23.12 -23.02
C VAL A 12 2.41 -21.77 -23.37
N VAL A 13 2.82 -21.15 -24.49
CA VAL A 13 2.19 -19.94 -25.03
C VAL A 13 0.76 -20.21 -25.54
N GLU A 14 0.48 -21.41 -26.04
CA GLU A 14 -0.87 -21.81 -26.47
C GLU A 14 -1.83 -22.10 -25.31
N VAL A 15 -1.33 -22.65 -24.20
CA VAL A 15 -2.11 -22.82 -22.96
C VAL A 15 -2.32 -21.47 -22.24
N ALA A 16 -1.36 -20.55 -22.36
CA ALA A 16 -1.42 -19.16 -21.87
C ALA A 16 -2.42 -18.25 -22.62
N LYS A 17 -2.84 -18.62 -23.85
CA LYS A 17 -3.75 -17.82 -24.68
C LYS A 17 -5.21 -17.82 -24.22
N VAL A 18 -5.55 -18.55 -23.17
CA VAL A 18 -6.89 -18.48 -22.55
C VAL A 18 -6.96 -17.25 -21.61
N ALA A 19 -6.95 -16.08 -22.25
CA ALA A 19 -7.54 -14.78 -21.90
C ALA A 19 -7.03 -13.98 -20.67
N GLY A 20 -6.18 -12.97 -20.94
CA GLY A 20 -5.95 -11.80 -20.07
C GLY A 20 -4.89 -11.96 -18.99
N ASN A 21 -5.13 -12.84 -18.02
CA ASN A 21 -4.29 -12.98 -16.82
C ASN A 21 -2.86 -13.48 -17.12
N SER A 22 -2.68 -14.23 -18.21
CA SER A 22 -1.36 -14.78 -18.56
C SER A 22 -0.37 -13.73 -19.07
N LEU A 23 -0.83 -12.65 -19.71
CA LEU A 23 0.07 -11.59 -20.21
C LEU A 23 0.56 -10.71 -19.06
N VAL A 24 -0.33 -10.40 -18.12
CA VAL A 24 0.00 -9.67 -16.89
C VAL A 24 1.07 -10.40 -16.10
N LEU A 25 0.83 -11.70 -15.89
CA LEU A 25 1.76 -12.53 -15.14
C LEU A 25 3.09 -12.65 -15.88
N ALA A 26 3.08 -12.89 -17.20
CA ALA A 26 4.31 -12.94 -17.99
C ALA A 26 5.15 -11.65 -17.86
N LYS A 27 4.51 -10.48 -17.92
CA LYS A 27 5.20 -9.19 -17.72
C LYS A 27 5.80 -9.08 -16.32
N LEU A 28 5.05 -9.45 -15.27
CA LEU A 28 5.57 -9.49 -13.90
C LEU A 28 6.79 -10.43 -13.79
N LEU A 29 6.73 -11.62 -14.41
CA LEU A 29 7.85 -12.57 -14.39
C LEU A 29 9.09 -12.00 -15.09
N ASP A 30 8.92 -11.26 -16.18
CA ASP A 30 10.03 -10.63 -16.89
C ASP A 30 10.63 -9.46 -16.09
N VAL A 31 9.81 -8.66 -15.39
CA VAL A 31 10.30 -7.64 -14.44
C VAL A 31 11.10 -8.29 -13.32
N ALA A 32 10.58 -9.35 -12.70
CA ALA A 32 11.30 -10.09 -11.67
C ALA A 32 12.63 -10.65 -12.21
N LYS A 33 12.62 -11.23 -13.42
CA LYS A 33 13.84 -11.74 -14.07
C LYS A 33 14.87 -10.64 -14.31
N SER A 34 14.45 -9.44 -14.71
CA SER A 34 15.37 -8.30 -14.89
C SER A 34 16.00 -7.88 -13.56
N GLY A 35 15.20 -7.82 -12.49
CA GLY A 35 15.65 -7.36 -11.18
C GLY A 35 16.54 -8.32 -10.38
N ILE A 36 16.18 -9.61 -10.36
CA ILE A 36 16.86 -10.62 -9.52
C ILE A 36 17.52 -11.75 -10.34
N GLY A 37 17.47 -11.67 -11.66
CA GLY A 37 18.05 -12.65 -12.58
C GLY A 37 17.16 -13.87 -12.85
N ALA A 38 17.60 -14.72 -13.78
CA ALA A 38 16.83 -15.88 -14.27
C ALA A 38 16.66 -17.03 -13.26
N VAL A 39 17.26 -16.94 -12.08
CA VAL A 39 17.26 -17.98 -11.03
C VAL A 39 15.86 -18.26 -10.49
N ALA A 40 14.92 -17.32 -10.63
CA ALA A 40 13.53 -17.48 -10.20
C ALA A 40 12.65 -18.31 -11.15
N ARG A 41 13.03 -18.49 -12.44
CA ARG A 41 12.15 -19.10 -13.47
C ARG A 41 11.70 -20.53 -13.17
N PRO A 42 12.57 -21.48 -12.76
CA PRO A 42 12.15 -22.86 -12.48
C PRO A 42 11.22 -23.00 -11.25
N TRP A 43 11.35 -22.10 -10.28
CA TRP A 43 10.49 -22.03 -9.10
C TRP A 43 9.12 -21.44 -9.44
N MET A 44 9.08 -20.35 -10.21
CA MET A 44 7.83 -19.71 -10.68
C MET A 44 6.96 -20.67 -11.50
N ILE A 45 7.56 -21.40 -12.45
CA ILE A 45 6.87 -22.39 -13.30
C ILE A 45 6.34 -23.58 -12.48
N LYS A 46 7.14 -24.10 -11.54
CA LYS A 46 6.69 -25.19 -10.65
C LYS A 46 5.58 -24.75 -9.70
N ARG A 47 5.52 -23.46 -9.33
CA ARG A 47 4.58 -22.94 -8.36
C ARG A 47 3.29 -22.41 -8.98
N ASP A 48 3.25 -21.95 -10.21
CA ASP A 48 1.98 -21.68 -10.92
C ASP A 48 1.12 -22.95 -11.06
N ALA A 49 1.80 -24.06 -11.39
CA ALA A 49 1.21 -25.40 -11.42
C ALA A 49 0.79 -25.91 -10.02
N ARG A 50 1.41 -25.40 -8.94
CA ARG A 50 1.13 -25.80 -7.55
C ARG A 50 0.14 -24.87 -6.84
N ALA A 51 0.11 -23.58 -7.14
CA ALA A 51 -0.78 -22.58 -6.56
C ALA A 51 -2.25 -22.88 -6.91
N HIS A 52 -2.50 -23.43 -8.10
CA HIS A 52 -3.82 -23.98 -8.46
C HIS A 52 -4.22 -25.24 -7.65
N ALA A 53 -3.26 -25.97 -7.09
CA ALA A 53 -3.51 -27.19 -6.31
C ALA A 53 -3.42 -26.96 -4.78
N GLU A 54 -2.68 -25.93 -4.33
CA GLU A 54 -2.41 -25.61 -2.92
C GLU A 54 -3.36 -24.53 -2.36
N ALA A 55 -3.99 -23.70 -3.20
CA ALA A 55 -5.00 -22.73 -2.75
C ALA A 55 -6.17 -23.40 -1.98
N ASP A 56 -6.53 -24.64 -2.37
CA ASP A 56 -7.54 -25.43 -1.66
C ASP A 56 -7.03 -26.01 -0.32
N VAL A 57 -5.73 -26.25 -0.19
CA VAL A 57 -5.09 -26.86 0.99
C VAL A 57 -4.71 -25.80 2.03
N GLU A 58 -4.22 -24.64 1.61
CA GLU A 58 -3.79 -23.55 2.49
C GLU A 58 -4.98 -22.84 3.15
N VAL A 59 -6.11 -22.69 2.45
CA VAL A 59 -7.40 -22.28 3.06
C VAL A 59 -7.87 -23.31 4.09
N GLY A 60 -7.58 -24.59 3.90
CA GLY A 60 -7.84 -25.66 4.87
C GLY A 60 -7.01 -25.54 6.14
N ILE A 61 -5.69 -25.34 6.00
CA ILE A 61 -4.76 -25.22 7.14
C ILE A 61 -5.01 -23.93 7.94
N ILE A 62 -5.30 -22.82 7.28
CA ILE A 62 -5.64 -21.56 7.95
C ILE A 62 -6.97 -21.69 8.72
N ARG A 63 -7.99 -22.33 8.13
CA ARG A 63 -9.27 -22.61 8.83
C ARG A 63 -9.08 -23.53 10.03
N GLU A 64 -8.19 -24.52 9.94
CA GLU A 64 -7.92 -25.45 11.02
C GLU A 64 -7.11 -24.81 12.16
N ALA A 65 -6.12 -23.97 11.84
CA ALA A 65 -5.37 -23.18 12.82
C ALA A 65 -6.27 -22.18 13.57
N SER A 66 -7.16 -21.46 12.86
CA SER A 66 -8.13 -20.56 13.51
C SER A 66 -9.16 -21.31 14.36
N ARG A 67 -9.52 -22.56 14.00
CA ARG A 67 -10.40 -23.41 14.83
C ARG A 67 -9.71 -23.82 16.14
N LEU A 68 -8.44 -24.18 16.09
CA LEU A 68 -7.65 -24.58 17.26
C LEU A 68 -7.44 -23.41 18.24
N GLU A 69 -7.19 -22.20 17.74
CA GLU A 69 -7.08 -20.99 18.57
C GLU A 69 -8.42 -20.60 19.22
N ALA A 70 -9.53 -20.77 18.51
CA ALA A 70 -10.88 -20.56 19.07
C ALA A 70 -11.21 -21.60 20.15
N GLU A 71 -10.77 -22.84 19.98
CA GLU A 71 -10.99 -23.95 20.92
C GLU A 71 -10.11 -23.83 22.18
N GLU A 72 -8.88 -23.31 22.04
CA GLU A 72 -7.98 -23.01 23.16
C GLU A 72 -8.48 -21.81 23.99
N SER A 73 -8.99 -20.78 23.32
CA SER A 73 -9.64 -19.63 23.98
C SER A 73 -10.89 -20.04 24.77
N ARG A 74 -11.60 -21.07 24.29
CA ARG A 74 -12.77 -21.67 24.96
C ARG A 74 -12.38 -22.57 26.14
N ARG A 75 -11.16 -23.14 26.14
CA ARG A 75 -10.59 -23.93 27.25
C ARG A 75 -10.00 -23.08 28.38
N LYS A 76 -9.61 -21.82 28.14
CA LYS A 76 -9.02 -20.91 29.16
C LYS A 76 -10.03 -20.25 30.11
N ALA A 77 -11.29 -20.64 30.10
CA ALA A 77 -12.28 -20.22 31.09
C ALA A 77 -12.25 -21.14 32.34
N LEU A 78 -11.34 -20.87 33.30
CA LEU A 78 -11.37 -21.44 34.66
C LEU A 78 -11.17 -20.30 35.69
N PRO A 79 -11.77 -20.36 36.89
CA PRO A 79 -12.20 -19.20 37.67
C PRO A 79 -11.04 -18.54 38.41
N PRO A 80 -11.24 -17.31 38.95
CA PRO A 80 -10.19 -16.53 39.58
C PRO A 80 -9.63 -17.24 40.83
N ALA A 81 -8.30 -17.18 40.97
CA ALA A 81 -7.57 -17.67 42.13
C ALA A 81 -7.84 -16.81 43.38
N PRO A 82 -7.81 -17.38 44.60
CA PRO A 82 -8.17 -16.67 45.82
C PRO A 82 -7.12 -15.60 46.20
N GLU A 83 -7.61 -14.45 46.68
CA GLU A 83 -6.81 -13.33 47.15
C GLU A 83 -5.93 -13.71 48.34
N LEU A 84 -4.62 -13.75 48.11
CA LEU A 84 -3.62 -13.75 49.17
C LEU A 84 -3.46 -12.32 49.72
N GLN A 85 -3.86 -12.13 50.98
CA GLN A 85 -3.64 -10.88 51.71
C GLN A 85 -2.14 -10.56 51.78
N ALA A 86 -1.78 -9.36 51.32
CA ALA A 86 -0.42 -8.85 51.42
C ALA A 86 -0.02 -8.68 52.90
N PRO A 87 1.15 -9.19 53.33
CA PRO A 87 1.65 -8.91 54.67
C PRO A 87 2.03 -7.43 54.80
N ARG A 88 1.81 -6.91 56.01
CA ARG A 88 2.10 -5.53 56.40
C ARG A 88 3.58 -5.21 56.23
N SER A 89 3.83 -4.01 55.75
CA SER A 89 5.13 -3.34 55.65
C SER A 89 5.88 -3.35 56.99
N SER A 90 6.85 -4.26 57.11
CA SER A 90 8.01 -4.08 57.99
C SER A 90 9.19 -4.82 57.40
N GLU A 91 10.26 -4.07 57.17
CA GLU A 91 11.59 -4.49 56.69
C GLU A 91 11.70 -4.74 55.17
N LEU A 92 11.72 -3.63 54.41
CA LEU A 92 12.51 -3.59 53.18
C LEU A 92 13.99 -3.80 53.54
N THR A 93 14.44 -5.05 53.57
CA THR A 93 15.84 -5.31 53.22
C THR A 93 15.95 -5.08 51.72
N ARG A 94 16.91 -4.24 51.30
CA ARG A 94 17.18 -3.98 49.87
C ARG A 94 17.21 -5.33 49.14
N PRO A 95 16.53 -5.49 47.98
CA PRO A 95 16.71 -6.69 47.19
C PRO A 95 18.21 -6.79 46.92
N ALA A 96 18.83 -7.90 47.32
CA ALA A 96 20.19 -8.17 46.93
C ALA A 96 20.23 -8.04 45.40
N ASP A 97 21.20 -7.28 44.89
CA ASP A 97 21.56 -7.22 43.48
C ASP A 97 21.68 -8.66 42.97
N THR A 98 20.58 -9.21 42.48
CA THR A 98 20.61 -10.36 41.61
C THR A 98 20.96 -9.78 40.26
N GLY A 99 22.22 -9.34 40.15
CA GLY A 99 22.85 -9.04 38.90
C GLY A 99 22.69 -10.28 38.05
N LEU A 100 21.67 -10.29 37.19
CA LEU A 100 21.50 -11.30 36.17
C LEU A 100 22.65 -11.09 35.19
N VAL A 101 23.81 -11.66 35.54
CA VAL A 101 24.95 -11.74 34.65
C VAL A 101 24.52 -12.73 33.57
N ILE A 102 24.25 -12.23 32.36
CA ILE A 102 24.19 -13.09 31.19
C ILE A 102 25.63 -13.55 30.97
N ASP A 103 25.98 -14.67 31.58
CA ASP A 103 27.26 -15.35 31.40
C ASP A 103 27.24 -15.99 30.00
N VAL A 104 27.41 -15.14 28.98
CA VAL A 104 27.68 -15.61 27.63
C VAL A 104 29.13 -16.04 27.66
N ASP A 105 29.37 -17.34 27.61
CA ASP A 105 30.72 -17.87 27.45
C ASP A 105 31.24 -17.51 26.05
N TRP A 106 31.93 -16.38 25.95
CA TRP A 106 32.46 -15.84 24.69
C TRP A 106 33.65 -16.67 24.18
N GLU A 107 34.22 -17.58 24.99
CA GLU A 107 35.38 -18.41 24.64
C GLU A 107 34.99 -19.63 23.79
N ASP A 108 33.76 -20.12 23.88
CA ASP A 108 33.27 -21.31 23.14
C ASP A 108 32.50 -20.98 21.84
N LEU A 109 32.62 -19.73 21.36
CA LEU A 109 31.98 -19.32 20.13
C LEU A 109 32.63 -19.98 18.90
N PRO A 110 31.83 -20.40 17.90
CA PRO A 110 32.39 -20.82 16.62
C PRO A 110 33.32 -19.75 16.03
N PRO A 111 34.35 -20.15 15.27
CA PRO A 111 35.27 -19.21 14.63
C PRO A 111 34.52 -18.11 13.89
N LEU A 112 35.08 -16.89 13.87
CA LEU A 112 34.46 -15.72 13.22
C LEU A 112 34.03 -16.00 11.78
N ALA A 113 34.81 -16.79 11.04
CA ALA A 113 34.48 -17.23 9.69
C ALA A 113 33.16 -18.01 9.64
N LYS A 114 32.98 -19.01 10.51
CA LYS A 114 31.76 -19.82 10.60
C LYS A 114 30.55 -18.99 11.04
N ARG A 115 30.72 -18.06 11.99
CA ARG A 115 29.65 -17.13 12.41
C ARG A 115 29.25 -16.17 11.28
N THR A 116 30.22 -15.72 10.50
CA THR A 116 29.99 -14.84 9.35
C THR A 116 29.24 -15.57 8.24
N GLU A 117 29.67 -16.79 7.91
CA GLU A 117 29.00 -17.67 6.95
C GLU A 117 27.54 -17.93 7.35
N GLN A 118 27.30 -18.38 8.58
CA GLN A 118 25.95 -18.63 9.08
C GLN A 118 25.05 -17.39 9.02
N ARG A 119 25.58 -16.22 9.39
CA ARG A 119 24.83 -14.96 9.32
C ARG A 119 24.48 -14.59 7.88
N LEU A 120 25.44 -14.72 6.95
CA LEU A 120 25.23 -14.42 5.53
C LEU A 120 24.18 -15.36 4.94
N THR A 121 24.31 -16.67 5.14
CA THR A 121 23.32 -17.65 4.66
C THR A 121 21.92 -17.32 5.16
N TYR A 122 21.77 -17.11 6.48
CA TYR A 122 20.47 -16.75 7.07
C TYR A 122 19.89 -15.44 6.51
N GLN A 123 20.73 -14.41 6.34
CA GLN A 123 20.30 -13.12 5.79
C GLN A 123 19.83 -13.26 4.33
N GLU A 124 20.59 -13.98 3.50
CA GLU A 124 20.26 -14.17 2.09
C GLU A 124 19.03 -15.05 1.90
N GLU A 125 18.85 -16.12 2.69
CA GLU A 125 17.62 -16.92 2.68
C GLU A 125 16.38 -16.09 3.04
N LYS A 126 16.48 -15.26 4.09
CA LYS A 126 15.39 -14.37 4.50
C LYS A 126 15.06 -13.34 3.42
N ARG A 127 16.08 -12.75 2.80
CA ARG A 127 15.95 -11.80 1.69
C ARG A 127 15.26 -12.41 0.49
N GLN A 128 15.68 -13.61 0.11
CA GLN A 128 15.07 -14.37 -0.99
C GLN A 128 13.58 -14.65 -0.72
N LEU A 129 13.24 -15.12 0.48
CA LEU A 129 11.84 -15.36 0.88
C LEU A 129 10.98 -14.10 0.84
N ASN A 130 11.54 -12.95 1.21
CA ASN A 130 10.85 -11.66 1.15
C ASN A 130 10.54 -11.25 -0.29
N VAL A 131 11.53 -11.33 -1.17
CA VAL A 131 11.38 -11.03 -2.60
C VAL A 131 10.31 -11.92 -3.22
N GLU A 132 10.38 -13.23 -3.00
CA GLU A 132 9.40 -14.19 -3.51
C GLU A 132 7.98 -13.93 -2.99
N SER A 133 7.87 -13.52 -1.72
CA SER A 133 6.59 -13.18 -1.12
C SER A 133 5.96 -11.96 -1.74
N VAL A 134 6.74 -10.91 -2.05
CA VAL A 134 6.23 -9.72 -2.73
C VAL A 134 5.81 -10.01 -4.16
N ILE A 135 6.58 -10.82 -4.89
CA ILE A 135 6.21 -11.22 -6.25
C ILE A 135 4.87 -11.98 -6.24
N ARG A 136 4.67 -12.90 -5.29
CA ARG A 136 3.39 -13.60 -5.12
C ARG A 136 2.26 -12.62 -4.81
N GLU A 137 2.43 -11.75 -3.82
CA GLU A 137 1.40 -10.79 -3.43
C GLU A 137 1.08 -9.82 -4.59
N ALA A 138 2.07 -9.44 -5.40
CA ALA A 138 1.85 -8.62 -6.58
C ALA A 138 1.06 -9.38 -7.66
N ALA A 139 1.34 -10.67 -7.87
CA ALA A 139 0.57 -11.51 -8.78
C ALA A 139 -0.90 -11.64 -8.35
N GLU A 140 -1.18 -11.74 -7.04
CA GLU A 140 -2.53 -11.75 -6.48
C GLU A 140 -3.26 -10.42 -6.76
N GLU A 141 -2.61 -9.28 -6.53
CA GLU A 141 -3.17 -7.95 -6.82
C GLU A 141 -3.46 -7.75 -8.32
N LEU A 142 -2.76 -8.47 -9.20
CA LEU A 142 -2.89 -8.37 -10.66
C LEU A 142 -4.00 -9.26 -11.25
N GLN A 143 -4.63 -10.16 -10.47
CA GLN A 143 -5.65 -11.09 -11.00
C GLN A 143 -6.88 -10.40 -11.60
N GLY A 144 -7.16 -9.16 -11.21
CA GLY A 144 -8.25 -8.33 -11.74
C GLY A 144 -7.82 -7.31 -12.81
N ALA A 145 -6.53 -7.25 -13.16
CA ALA A 145 -6.03 -6.29 -14.12
C ALA A 145 -6.43 -6.69 -15.55
N THR A 146 -7.19 -5.83 -16.22
CA THR A 146 -7.70 -6.05 -17.58
C THR A 146 -6.97 -5.22 -18.64
N GLU A 147 -6.35 -4.11 -18.25
CA GLU A 147 -5.59 -3.22 -19.12
C GLU A 147 -4.15 -3.12 -18.63
N ILE A 148 -3.18 -3.29 -19.53
CA ILE A 148 -1.75 -3.23 -19.25
C ILE A 148 -1.07 -2.49 -20.39
N SER A 149 -0.10 -1.65 -20.05
CA SER A 149 0.78 -1.02 -21.04
C SER A 149 1.76 -2.04 -21.62
N ASP A 150 1.99 -1.99 -22.93
CA ASP A 150 3.05 -2.77 -23.59
C ASP A 150 4.47 -2.22 -23.30
N GLU A 151 4.56 -1.05 -22.66
CA GLU A 151 5.85 -0.46 -22.29
C GLU A 151 6.59 -1.32 -21.25
N PRO A 152 7.92 -1.49 -21.39
CA PRO A 152 8.71 -2.19 -20.40
C PRO A 152 8.83 -1.37 -19.11
N VAL A 153 8.96 -2.06 -17.97
CA VAL A 153 9.36 -1.41 -16.72
C VAL A 153 10.84 -1.06 -16.80
N ASP A 154 11.21 0.10 -16.27
CA ASP A 154 12.58 0.58 -16.24
C ASP A 154 13.50 -0.36 -15.40
N ASP A 155 14.65 -0.73 -15.95
CA ASP A 155 15.57 -1.68 -15.32
C ASP A 155 16.23 -1.10 -14.06
N ASP A 156 16.56 0.20 -14.07
CA ASP A 156 17.15 0.89 -12.90
C ASP A 156 16.14 0.98 -11.76
N TRP A 157 14.87 1.27 -12.08
CA TRP A 157 13.77 1.22 -11.13
C TRP A 157 13.61 -0.19 -10.56
N THR A 158 13.64 -1.21 -11.42
CA THR A 158 13.48 -2.61 -11.04
C THR A 158 14.58 -3.05 -10.07
N ALA A 159 15.83 -2.72 -10.36
CA ALA A 159 16.96 -3.01 -9.48
C ALA A 159 16.81 -2.33 -8.10
N ARG A 160 16.39 -1.06 -8.07
CA ARG A 160 16.16 -0.32 -6.82
C ARG A 160 14.99 -0.89 -6.01
N PHE A 161 13.92 -1.30 -6.69
CA PHE A 161 12.76 -1.93 -6.07
C PHE A 161 13.17 -3.21 -5.34
N PHE A 162 13.81 -4.15 -6.05
CA PHE A 162 14.18 -5.43 -5.45
C PHE A 162 15.28 -5.29 -4.40
N GLY A 163 16.23 -4.37 -4.59
CA GLY A 163 17.23 -4.03 -3.58
C GLY A 163 16.63 -3.46 -2.29
N SER A 164 15.47 -2.80 -2.36
CA SER A 164 14.76 -2.29 -1.18
C SER A 164 13.88 -3.35 -0.52
N VAL A 165 13.20 -4.18 -1.32
CA VAL A 165 12.17 -5.09 -0.82
C VAL A 165 12.72 -6.31 -0.08
N GLN A 166 13.95 -6.73 -0.41
CA GLN A 166 14.61 -7.87 0.21
C GLN A 166 14.76 -7.72 1.73
N ASP A 167 14.89 -6.49 2.24
CA ASP A 167 15.07 -6.19 3.66
C ASP A 167 13.76 -5.86 4.41
N VAL A 168 12.59 -5.93 3.73
CA VAL A 168 11.29 -5.64 4.36
C VAL A 168 10.89 -6.73 5.35
N SER A 169 10.59 -6.36 6.58
CA SER A 169 10.39 -7.33 7.67
C SER A 169 8.94 -7.53 8.12
N ASN A 170 8.03 -6.59 7.83
CA ASN A 170 6.64 -6.67 8.28
C ASN A 170 5.67 -6.89 7.11
N GLY A 171 4.57 -7.62 7.36
CA GLY A 171 3.62 -8.02 6.33
C GLY A 171 2.80 -6.88 5.73
N ARG A 172 2.52 -5.81 6.51
CA ARG A 172 1.76 -4.65 6.01
C ARG A 172 2.55 -3.90 4.94
N MET A 173 3.83 -3.65 5.21
CA MET A 173 4.74 -2.99 4.28
C MET A 173 4.96 -3.87 3.05
N ARG A 174 5.11 -5.18 3.24
CA ARG A 174 5.24 -6.15 2.14
C ARG A 174 4.09 -6.06 1.13
N LYS A 175 2.84 -6.00 1.61
CA LYS A 175 1.65 -5.80 0.76
C LYS A 175 1.67 -4.45 0.03
N LEU A 176 2.18 -3.40 0.67
CA LEU A 176 2.29 -2.09 0.04
C LEU A 176 3.33 -2.09 -1.09
N TRP A 177 4.48 -2.74 -0.88
CA TRP A 177 5.47 -2.97 -1.94
C TRP A 177 4.90 -3.82 -3.08
N ALA A 178 4.10 -4.85 -2.77
CA ALA A 178 3.43 -5.66 -3.78
C ALA A 178 2.47 -4.84 -4.66
N LYS A 179 1.67 -3.95 -4.07
CA LYS A 179 0.80 -3.03 -4.82
C LYS A 179 1.57 -2.06 -5.71
N ILE A 180 2.72 -1.58 -5.24
CA ILE A 180 3.60 -0.71 -6.04
C ILE A 180 4.16 -1.47 -7.23
N LEU A 181 4.62 -2.72 -7.03
CA LEU A 181 5.08 -3.57 -8.12
C LEU A 181 3.97 -3.84 -9.14
N ALA A 182 2.78 -4.19 -8.66
CA ALA A 182 1.62 -4.43 -9.52
C ALA A 182 1.28 -3.19 -10.36
N GLY A 183 1.24 -2.01 -9.74
CA GLY A 183 0.95 -0.77 -10.46
C GLY A 183 2.04 -0.38 -11.48
N GLU A 184 3.31 -0.63 -11.17
CA GLU A 184 4.41 -0.41 -12.12
C GLU A 184 4.36 -1.40 -13.30
N VAL A 185 3.98 -2.67 -13.06
CA VAL A 185 3.77 -3.67 -14.11
C VAL A 185 2.61 -3.27 -15.03
N VAL A 186 1.49 -2.81 -14.46
CA VAL A 186 0.31 -2.35 -15.22
C VAL A 186 0.64 -1.12 -16.04
N LYS A 187 1.26 -0.12 -15.41
CA LYS A 187 1.59 1.17 -16.03
C LYS A 187 2.98 1.62 -15.57
N PRO A 188 4.04 1.32 -16.35
CA PRO A 188 5.38 1.80 -16.04
C PRO A 188 5.43 3.32 -15.84
N GLY A 189 6.30 3.78 -14.95
CA GLY A 189 6.43 5.19 -14.57
C GLY A 189 5.39 5.68 -13.55
N SER A 190 4.51 4.80 -13.06
CA SER A 190 3.51 5.15 -12.04
C SER A 190 4.14 5.47 -10.69
N PHE A 191 5.26 4.82 -10.35
CA PHE A 191 5.99 5.07 -9.11
C PHE A 191 7.41 5.51 -9.40
N SER A 192 7.78 6.69 -8.92
CA SER A 192 9.13 7.20 -9.08
C SER A 192 10.14 6.44 -8.20
N PRO A 193 11.44 6.40 -8.56
CA PRO A 193 12.48 5.88 -7.67
C PRO A 193 12.50 6.59 -6.30
N ARG A 194 12.09 7.87 -6.25
CA ARG A 194 11.96 8.63 -5.01
C ARG A 194 10.86 8.07 -4.09
N THR A 195 9.81 7.50 -4.66
CA THR A 195 8.75 6.83 -3.89
C THR A 195 9.26 5.59 -3.20
N LEU A 196 10.11 4.80 -3.86
CA LEU A 196 10.74 3.62 -3.25
C LEU A 196 11.64 4.02 -2.06
N GLU A 197 12.43 5.08 -2.23
CA GLU A 197 13.32 5.60 -1.19
C GLU A 197 12.55 6.13 0.03
N ILE A 198 11.46 6.88 -0.18
CA ILE A 198 10.64 7.39 0.93
C ILE A 198 9.92 6.23 1.62
N LEU A 199 9.34 5.30 0.86
CA LEU A 199 8.64 4.15 1.43
C LEU A 199 9.57 3.27 2.28
N ARG A 200 10.82 3.09 1.87
CA ARG A 200 11.82 2.32 2.63
C ARG A 200 12.10 2.92 4.02
N ASN A 201 11.92 4.23 4.17
CA ASN A 201 12.26 4.96 5.39
C ASN A 201 11.03 5.40 6.21
N ILE A 202 9.82 5.11 5.75
CA ILE A 202 8.60 5.52 6.46
C ILE A 202 8.42 4.67 7.73
N ASP A 203 8.20 5.33 8.87
CA ASP A 203 7.88 4.63 10.11
C ASP A 203 6.38 4.31 10.21
N PRO A 204 5.97 3.38 11.11
CA PRO A 204 4.56 3.00 11.24
C PRO A 204 3.60 4.15 11.57
N LYS A 205 4.04 5.13 12.37
CA LYS A 205 3.21 6.28 12.76
C LYS A 205 2.98 7.18 11.55
N ASP A 206 4.03 7.46 10.78
CA ASP A 206 3.93 8.23 9.53
C ASP A 206 3.01 7.53 8.52
N ALA A 207 3.13 6.21 8.40
CA ALA A 207 2.30 5.41 7.52
C ALA A 207 0.81 5.44 7.93
N ASP A 208 0.51 5.33 9.22
CA ASP A 208 -0.86 5.41 9.74
C ASP A 208 -1.47 6.79 9.53
N LEU A 209 -0.69 7.82 9.84
CA LEU A 209 -1.10 9.19 9.65
C LEU A 209 -1.37 9.50 8.17
N PHE A 210 -0.45 9.07 7.30
CA PHE A 210 -0.59 9.25 5.87
C PHE A 210 -1.77 8.46 5.29
N THR A 211 -2.06 7.26 5.81
CA THR A 211 -3.23 6.47 5.38
C THR A 211 -4.53 7.24 5.63
N ARG A 212 -4.65 7.93 6.77
CA ARG A 212 -5.79 8.82 7.05
C ARG A 212 -5.85 9.99 6.07
N ALA A 213 -4.73 10.68 5.87
CA ALA A 213 -4.61 11.80 4.93
C ALA A 213 -5.03 11.43 3.50
N ALA A 214 -4.56 10.28 3.02
CA ALA A 214 -4.76 9.80 1.66
C ALA A 214 -6.24 9.57 1.31
N ARG A 215 -7.09 9.25 2.31
CA ARG A 215 -8.55 9.09 2.14
C ARG A 215 -9.30 10.42 2.04
N LEU A 216 -8.69 11.52 2.49
CA LEU A 216 -9.24 12.88 2.38
C LEU A 216 -8.78 13.57 1.09
N ALA A 217 -7.66 13.11 0.53
CA ALA A 217 -7.07 13.72 -0.65
C ALA A 217 -7.94 13.52 -1.90
N THR A 218 -8.07 14.59 -2.69
CA THR A 218 -8.48 14.52 -4.08
C THR A 218 -7.45 13.73 -4.90
N ARG A 219 -7.83 13.28 -6.10
CA ARG A 219 -6.93 12.55 -7.02
C ARG A 219 -5.72 13.37 -7.45
N ASN A 220 -5.87 14.70 -7.58
CA ASN A 220 -4.74 15.60 -7.85
C ASN A 220 -3.92 15.93 -6.59
N GLY A 221 -4.23 15.30 -5.45
CA GLY A 221 -3.43 15.35 -4.23
C GLY A 221 -3.69 16.55 -3.34
N ALA A 222 -4.83 17.22 -3.44
CA ALA A 222 -5.21 18.27 -2.50
C ALA A 222 -6.06 17.68 -1.38
N ILE A 223 -5.76 18.04 -0.13
CA ILE A 223 -6.61 17.79 1.04
C ILE A 223 -7.29 19.12 1.34
N LEU A 224 -8.60 19.17 1.16
CA LEU A 224 -9.39 20.37 1.40
C LEU A 224 -9.52 20.58 2.91
N SER A 225 -9.22 21.77 3.41
CA SER A 225 -9.21 22.07 4.85
C SER A 225 -10.62 22.32 5.40
N ILE A 226 -11.48 21.31 5.27
CA ILE A 226 -12.88 21.30 5.69
C ILE A 226 -13.12 20.03 6.53
N GLY A 227 -13.87 20.14 7.62
CA GLY A 227 -14.12 19.02 8.54
C GLY A 227 -12.80 18.42 9.05
N GLU A 228 -12.66 17.10 8.96
CA GLU A 228 -11.42 16.37 9.31
C GLU A 228 -10.19 16.83 8.51
N GLY A 229 -10.36 17.41 7.33
CA GLY A 229 -9.26 17.96 6.55
C GLY A 229 -8.55 19.14 7.23
N LYS A 230 -9.21 19.78 8.21
CA LYS A 230 -8.59 20.85 9.03
C LYS A 230 -7.52 20.30 9.98
N ASP A 231 -7.60 19.04 10.38
CA ASP A 231 -6.58 18.42 11.23
C ASP A 231 -5.20 18.47 10.56
N PHE A 232 -5.16 18.45 9.22
CA PHE A 232 -3.92 18.52 8.44
C PHE A 232 -3.38 19.95 8.27
N GLN A 233 -4.02 20.95 8.86
CA GLN A 233 -3.42 22.25 9.14
C GLN A 233 -2.75 22.32 10.52
N ASP A 234 -2.94 21.31 11.38
CA ASP A 234 -2.17 21.22 12.62
C ASP A 234 -0.68 21.20 12.28
N ILE A 235 0.05 22.15 12.85
CA ILE A 235 1.45 22.39 12.49
C ILE A 235 2.29 21.13 12.72
N GLN A 236 2.03 20.40 13.80
CA GLN A 236 2.81 19.21 14.13
C GLN A 236 2.54 18.09 13.12
N LEU A 237 1.26 17.83 12.81
CA LEU A 237 0.85 16.83 11.83
C LEU A 237 1.39 17.12 10.43
N ALA A 238 1.26 18.37 10.01
CA ALA A 238 1.69 18.87 8.71
C ALA A 238 3.22 18.83 8.60
N MET A 239 3.95 19.17 9.67
CA MET A 239 5.41 19.08 9.73
C MET A 239 5.89 17.62 9.61
N THR A 240 5.31 16.70 10.38
CA THR A 240 5.66 15.26 10.32
C THR A 240 5.57 14.72 8.89
N LEU A 241 4.44 14.95 8.21
CA LEU A 241 4.26 14.47 6.84
C LEU A 241 5.08 15.24 5.80
N THR A 242 5.49 16.47 6.11
CA THR A 242 6.43 17.24 5.28
C THR A 242 7.85 16.71 5.41
N GLU A 243 8.29 16.38 6.63
CA GLU A 243 9.59 15.78 6.92
C GLU A 243 9.73 14.41 6.26
N ALA A 244 8.66 13.61 6.26
CA ALA A 244 8.56 12.36 5.51
C ALA A 244 8.55 12.56 3.97
N GLY A 245 8.45 13.80 3.49
CA GLY A 245 8.44 14.15 2.06
C GLY A 245 7.12 13.84 1.35
N LEU A 246 6.03 13.64 2.09
CA LEU A 246 4.71 13.29 1.56
C LEU A 246 3.84 14.51 1.31
N PHE A 247 4.07 15.60 2.06
CA PHE A 247 3.29 16.84 2.00
C PHE A 247 4.11 18.03 1.49
N ASN A 248 3.41 18.98 0.87
CA ASN A 248 3.91 20.30 0.54
C ASN A 248 3.16 21.34 1.39
N THR A 249 3.84 21.86 2.40
CA THR A 249 3.31 22.84 3.37
C THR A 249 3.94 24.23 3.20
N ARG A 250 4.78 24.41 2.17
CA ARG A 250 5.64 25.61 2.05
C ARG A 250 4.86 26.88 1.71
N PHE A 251 3.63 26.74 1.21
CA PHE A 251 2.76 27.85 0.83
C PHE A 251 1.31 27.55 1.18
N ALA A 252 0.57 28.57 1.62
CA ALA A 252 -0.88 28.49 1.71
C ALA A 252 -1.44 28.22 0.31
N MET A 253 -2.09 27.08 0.14
CA MET A 253 -2.68 26.70 -1.14
C MET A 253 -4.19 26.87 -1.07
N SER A 254 -4.73 27.34 -2.19
CA SER A 254 -6.17 27.36 -2.41
C SER A 254 -6.51 26.47 -3.59
N TYR A 255 -7.43 25.55 -3.36
CA TYR A 255 -8.09 24.77 -4.39
C TYR A 255 -9.19 25.62 -5.01
N GLY A 256 -8.95 26.07 -6.24
CA GLY A 256 -9.86 26.91 -7.00
C GLY A 256 -10.76 26.09 -7.92
N LEU A 257 -12.07 26.21 -7.73
CA LEU A 257 -13.09 25.70 -8.64
C LEU A 257 -13.45 26.78 -9.66
N ARG A 258 -13.37 26.41 -10.93
CA ARG A 258 -13.80 27.24 -12.07
C ARG A 258 -14.77 26.43 -12.92
N SER A 259 -15.66 27.14 -13.61
CA SER A 259 -16.57 26.50 -14.54
C SER A 259 -15.80 25.91 -15.71
N THR A 260 -16.21 24.72 -16.14
CA THR A 260 -15.80 24.07 -17.39
C THR A 260 -16.81 24.29 -18.52
N ASN A 261 -17.84 25.11 -18.27
CA ASN A 261 -18.93 25.41 -19.20
C ASN A 261 -19.19 26.92 -19.26
N ASP A 262 -19.49 27.42 -20.46
CA ASP A 262 -19.67 28.86 -20.75
C ASP A 262 -21.08 29.39 -20.40
N ASP A 263 -22.09 28.52 -20.35
CA ASP A 263 -23.50 28.88 -20.14
C ASP A 263 -23.90 28.86 -18.65
N ARG A 264 -23.40 27.89 -17.89
CA ARG A 264 -23.68 27.70 -16.46
C ARG A 264 -22.43 27.28 -15.73
N PHE A 265 -22.41 27.48 -14.40
CA PHE A 265 -21.33 26.94 -13.60
C PHE A 265 -21.39 25.42 -13.59
N HIS A 266 -20.36 24.78 -14.10
CA HIS A 266 -20.18 23.33 -13.99
C HIS A 266 -18.75 23.03 -13.58
N SER A 267 -18.55 22.31 -12.49
CA SER A 267 -17.22 21.92 -12.03
C SER A 267 -17.27 20.55 -11.33
N HIS A 268 -16.12 19.96 -11.10
CA HIS A 268 -16.03 18.70 -10.37
C HIS A 268 -14.81 18.63 -9.46
N ILE A 269 -14.95 17.88 -8.37
CA ILE A 269 -13.82 17.47 -7.53
C ILE A 269 -13.74 15.95 -7.55
N ASN A 270 -12.61 15.44 -8.04
CA ASN A 270 -12.39 14.00 -8.13
C ASN A 270 -11.60 13.53 -6.90
N PHE A 271 -12.21 12.69 -6.08
CA PHE A 271 -11.56 11.93 -5.01
C PHE A 271 -11.24 10.51 -5.51
N ARG A 272 -10.95 9.56 -4.62
CA ARG A 272 -10.51 8.21 -5.02
C ARG A 272 -11.58 7.46 -5.80
N ASP A 273 -12.72 7.20 -5.20
CA ASP A 273 -13.83 6.42 -5.75
C ASP A 273 -15.07 7.28 -6.08
N VAL A 274 -15.08 8.54 -5.65
CA VAL A 274 -16.23 9.45 -5.77
C VAL A 274 -15.81 10.77 -6.40
N ALA A 275 -16.67 11.30 -7.27
CA ALA A 275 -16.60 12.65 -7.77
C ALA A 275 -17.75 13.49 -7.25
N LEU A 276 -17.46 14.72 -6.83
CA LEU A 276 -18.48 15.71 -6.50
C LEU A 276 -18.72 16.57 -7.73
N ARG A 277 -19.90 16.46 -8.35
CA ARG A 277 -20.37 17.35 -9.41
C ARG A 277 -21.01 18.58 -8.81
N ILE A 278 -20.58 19.74 -9.30
CA ILE A 278 -20.96 21.04 -8.78
C ILE A 278 -21.63 21.81 -9.91
N ALA A 279 -22.87 22.24 -9.68
CA ALA A 279 -23.66 23.03 -10.63
C ALA A 279 -24.09 24.36 -10.01
N GLY A 280 -24.16 25.41 -10.82
CA GLY A 280 -24.67 26.72 -10.40
C GLY A 280 -25.02 27.61 -11.58
N GLU A 281 -25.60 28.77 -11.29
CA GLU A 281 -26.13 29.66 -12.32
C GLU A 281 -25.05 30.53 -12.98
N ASN A 282 -24.03 30.98 -12.24
CA ASN A 282 -23.03 31.93 -12.74
C ASN A 282 -21.83 31.21 -13.37
N PRO A 283 -21.68 31.13 -14.72
CA PRO A 283 -20.57 30.45 -15.38
C PRO A 283 -19.20 31.05 -15.06
N LYS A 284 -19.14 32.30 -14.58
CA LYS A 284 -17.89 32.97 -14.14
C LYS A 284 -17.67 32.91 -12.64
N GLY A 285 -18.51 32.17 -11.91
CA GLY A 285 -18.35 31.93 -10.49
C GLY A 285 -17.00 31.28 -10.20
N THR A 286 -16.47 31.52 -9.00
CA THR A 286 -15.26 30.86 -8.51
C THR A 286 -15.46 30.52 -7.05
N VAL A 287 -15.09 29.30 -6.65
CA VAL A 287 -15.04 28.90 -5.25
C VAL A 287 -13.59 28.59 -4.91
N ALA A 288 -13.11 29.16 -3.81
CA ALA A 288 -11.75 28.97 -3.33
C ALA A 288 -11.81 28.25 -1.98
N ILE A 289 -11.16 27.11 -1.88
CA ILE A 289 -11.11 26.29 -0.67
C ILE A 289 -9.66 26.23 -0.21
N GLU A 290 -9.39 26.49 1.06
CA GLU A 290 -8.04 26.31 1.60
C GLU A 290 -7.66 24.82 1.56
N ALA A 291 -6.42 24.51 1.20
CA ALA A 291 -5.97 23.14 1.02
C ALA A 291 -4.50 22.93 1.37
N VAL A 292 -4.17 21.69 1.71
CA VAL A 292 -2.80 21.18 1.81
C VAL A 292 -2.57 20.23 0.63
N ALA A 293 -1.37 20.22 0.02
CA ALA A 293 -1.11 19.35 -1.12
C ALA A 293 -0.11 18.26 -0.77
N LEU A 294 -0.34 17.09 -1.34
CA LEU A 294 0.60 16.01 -1.40
C LEU A 294 1.73 16.33 -2.38
N THR A 295 2.95 15.92 -2.04
CA THR A 295 4.04 15.86 -3.01
C THR A 295 3.71 14.86 -4.12
N ARG A 296 4.52 14.80 -5.18
CA ARG A 296 4.41 13.74 -6.20
C ARG A 296 4.42 12.36 -5.54
N VAL A 297 5.36 12.11 -4.63
CA VAL A 297 5.47 10.83 -3.91
C VAL A 297 4.23 10.57 -3.06
N GLY A 298 3.71 11.60 -2.37
CA GLY A 298 2.44 11.49 -1.65
C GLY A 298 1.30 11.07 -2.57
N ARG A 299 1.16 11.64 -3.77
CA ARG A 299 0.09 11.23 -4.70
C ARG A 299 0.23 9.79 -5.17
N GLU A 300 1.46 9.39 -5.53
CA GLU A 300 1.79 8.03 -5.94
C GLU A 300 1.44 7.03 -4.83
N LEU A 301 1.93 7.24 -3.61
CA LEU A 301 1.61 6.35 -2.49
C LEU A 301 0.12 6.36 -2.14
N ALA A 302 -0.53 7.53 -2.11
CA ALA A 302 -1.95 7.62 -1.81
C ALA A 302 -2.81 6.81 -2.80
N SER A 303 -2.33 6.54 -4.02
CA SER A 303 -3.04 5.70 -5.00
C SER A 303 -3.12 4.22 -4.61
N VAL A 304 -2.23 3.73 -3.74
CA VAL A 304 -2.18 2.33 -3.30
C VAL A 304 -2.61 2.14 -1.85
N VAL A 305 -2.47 3.15 -0.99
CA VAL A 305 -2.92 3.05 0.42
C VAL A 305 -4.40 3.40 0.62
N ALA A 306 -4.98 4.24 -0.24
CA ALA A 306 -6.39 4.66 -0.13
C ALA A 306 -7.19 4.22 -1.35
N THR A 307 -7.95 3.13 -1.20
CA THR A 307 -8.88 2.64 -2.22
C THR A 307 -10.24 3.36 -2.18
N GLU A 308 -10.60 3.92 -1.03
CA GLU A 308 -11.89 4.59 -0.80
C GLU A 308 -11.71 5.93 -0.10
N SER A 309 -12.59 6.86 -0.46
CA SER A 309 -12.62 8.22 0.07
C SER A 309 -13.40 8.28 1.39
N CYS A 310 -13.03 9.21 2.28
CA CYS A 310 -13.78 9.41 3.53
C CYS A 310 -15.15 10.03 3.25
N ARG A 311 -16.23 9.27 3.52
CA ARG A 311 -17.62 9.69 3.29
C ARG A 311 -18.01 10.96 4.05
N GLN A 312 -17.57 11.08 5.30
CA GLN A 312 -17.81 12.28 6.10
C GLN A 312 -17.15 13.50 5.46
N HIS A 313 -15.88 13.37 5.05
CA HIS A 313 -15.17 14.49 4.41
C HIS A 313 -15.81 14.92 3.08
N LEU A 314 -16.26 13.96 2.26
CA LEU A 314 -17.01 14.26 1.04
C LEU A 314 -18.27 15.09 1.33
N ARG A 315 -19.00 14.73 2.39
CA ARG A 315 -20.19 15.46 2.84
C ARG A 315 -19.83 16.87 3.31
N ASP A 316 -18.80 17.00 4.15
CA ASP A 316 -18.38 18.30 4.68
C ASP A 316 -17.97 19.25 3.54
N VAL A 317 -17.26 18.74 2.52
CA VAL A 317 -16.88 19.50 1.32
C VAL A 317 -18.12 19.90 0.50
N ALA A 318 -19.06 18.98 0.31
CA ALA A 318 -20.29 19.27 -0.41
C ALA A 318 -21.12 20.36 0.29
N ASP A 319 -21.33 20.24 1.59
CA ASP A 319 -22.05 21.22 2.41
C ASP A 319 -21.38 22.59 2.34
N TYR A 320 -20.04 22.63 2.45
CA TYR A 320 -19.27 23.88 2.32
C TYR A 320 -19.50 24.54 0.95
N VAL A 321 -19.41 23.79 -0.14
CA VAL A 321 -19.62 24.33 -1.49
C VAL A 321 -21.08 24.79 -1.69
N GLN A 322 -22.05 24.11 -1.09
CA GLN A 322 -23.47 24.52 -1.13
C GLN A 322 -23.71 25.88 -0.47
N THR A 323 -22.90 26.28 0.52
CA THR A 323 -23.00 27.62 1.14
C THR A 323 -22.74 28.78 0.15
N TYR A 324 -22.07 28.50 -0.98
CA TYR A 324 -21.83 29.45 -2.07
C TYR A 324 -22.98 29.49 -3.09
N GLY A 325 -24.10 28.82 -2.82
CA GLY A 325 -25.28 28.80 -3.71
C GLY A 325 -25.18 27.79 -4.86
N HIS A 326 -24.26 26.82 -4.77
CA HIS A 326 -24.12 25.74 -5.74
C HIS A 326 -24.90 24.49 -5.31
N THR A 327 -25.35 23.70 -6.27
CA THR A 327 -25.85 22.34 -6.02
C THR A 327 -24.69 21.36 -6.16
N VAL A 328 -24.59 20.41 -5.23
CA VAL A 328 -23.54 19.39 -5.23
C VAL A 328 -24.17 18.00 -5.21
N THR A 329 -23.66 17.11 -6.06
CA THR A 329 -24.09 15.71 -6.16
C THR A 329 -22.85 14.80 -6.16
N ALA A 330 -22.92 13.66 -5.48
CA ALA A 330 -21.83 12.69 -5.44
C ALA A 330 -22.08 11.57 -6.44
N HIS A 331 -21.06 11.17 -7.19
CA HIS A 331 -21.14 10.13 -8.22
C HIS A 331 -19.97 9.16 -8.09
N ARG A 332 -20.21 7.86 -8.32
CA ARG A 332 -19.14 6.86 -8.33
C ARG A 332 -18.28 7.03 -9.58
N ILE A 333 -16.96 7.05 -9.42
CA ILE A 333 -16.01 7.03 -10.52
C ILE A 333 -15.94 5.61 -11.09
N VAL A 334 -16.23 5.46 -12.38
CA VAL A 334 -16.14 4.19 -13.10
C VAL A 334 -14.72 3.95 -13.58
N ARG A 335 -14.14 4.96 -14.24
CA ARG A 335 -12.73 4.95 -14.68
C ARG A 335 -12.23 6.37 -14.88
N MET A 336 -10.92 6.57 -14.79
CA MET A 336 -10.29 7.82 -15.21
C MET A 336 -10.04 7.78 -16.72
N THR A 337 -10.30 8.88 -17.42
CA THR A 337 -9.97 9.02 -18.84
C THR A 337 -8.63 9.72 -19.04
N ASP A 338 -8.28 10.64 -18.14
CA ASP A 338 -6.94 11.23 -18.02
C ASP A 338 -6.63 11.58 -16.55
N GLU A 339 -5.60 12.38 -16.27
CA GLU A 339 -5.25 12.76 -14.89
C GLU A 339 -6.31 13.62 -14.19
N HIS A 340 -7.20 14.27 -14.92
CA HIS A 340 -8.14 15.28 -14.43
C HIS A 340 -9.60 14.93 -14.74
N THR A 341 -9.82 14.12 -15.77
CA THR A 341 -11.13 13.74 -16.30
C THR A 341 -11.43 12.28 -15.99
N ALA A 342 -12.69 12.00 -15.67
CA ALA A 342 -13.15 10.65 -15.37
C ALA A 342 -14.57 10.42 -15.87
N ASP A 343 -14.89 9.15 -16.10
CA ASP A 343 -16.24 8.69 -16.37
C ASP A 343 -16.90 8.30 -15.03
N TYR A 344 -18.15 8.71 -14.86
CA TYR A 344 -18.91 8.51 -13.62
C TYR A 344 -20.23 7.82 -13.90
N ASP A 345 -20.77 7.15 -12.89
CA ASP A 345 -22.18 6.71 -12.91
C ASP A 345 -23.10 7.94 -12.96
N GLU A 346 -24.10 7.92 -13.84
CA GLU A 346 -25.08 9.00 -13.94
C GLU A 346 -25.94 9.10 -12.68
N THR A 347 -26.11 7.99 -11.95
CA THR A 347 -26.92 7.95 -10.74
C THR A 347 -26.16 8.56 -9.56
N PRO A 348 -26.69 9.60 -8.90
CA PRO A 348 -26.10 10.12 -7.68
C PRO A 348 -26.10 9.07 -6.57
N ILE A 349 -25.06 9.07 -5.77
CA ILE A 349 -24.95 8.25 -4.55
C ILE A 349 -25.09 9.13 -3.32
N ASP A 350 -25.58 8.53 -2.24
CA ASP A 350 -25.52 9.16 -0.93
C ASP A 350 -24.09 9.17 -0.39
N PHE A 351 -23.82 10.17 0.45
CA PHE A 351 -22.54 10.35 1.13
C PHE A 351 -22.28 9.25 2.16
#